data_AF-A0A497A710-F1
#
_entry.id   AF-A0A497A710-F1
#
_cell.length_a   1.000
_cell.length_b   1.000
_cell.length_c   1.000
_cell.angle_alpha   90.00
_cell.angle_beta   90.00
_cell.angle_gamma   90.00
#
_symmetry.space_group_name_H-M   'P 1'
#
loop_
_entity.id
_entity.type
_entity.pdbx_description
1 polymer ?
#
loop_
_entity_poly.entity_id
_entity_poly.type
_entity_poly.pdbx_seq_one_letter_code
_entity_poly.pdbx_strand_id
1 'polypeptide(L)'
;MTFDEFCRTHTEVWDRYLSRVYSTTAKGKVKLGEGMLLFPNVVLYTETEEHYLAELFGASEKYRRLVPRRHKESSVLKYLYQFADTEGNPLFAMNARNWSLKSLLLSRDIDSNRVKERFGFDPYEAYPTRLRMTKEGGCLVSFGPEFESCYFDNCLLVNTWEQIYRVKPILNLTVVSKRLAVSDFLEDMKSKHVWPVQTTQDLVGVSYCPSRSAWAHILSGQFANLFLVPSLGERNIGKFLHENPDFVRYALNCVDFLREQRLEWQEGNLDSDQKYIQPDLLLKRPDGYWDICDLKRPMLDKAKITKGAQSRRRFIDYVQEGVAQLANYEHFFGFQANAAYARKKFQVQVDNPRLILVVGNYENVDISQVREAARMLKQNYAIIDYDTLNASFLLRASSR
;
A
#
# COMPACT_ATOMS: atom_id res chain seq x y z
N MET A 1 4.44 -18.77 -23.57
CA MET A 1 5.69 -18.38 -22.86
C MET A 1 5.68 -18.98 -21.45
N THR A 2 6.83 -19.27 -20.83
CA THR A 2 6.89 -19.70 -19.41
C THR A 2 6.83 -18.50 -18.45
N PHE A 3 6.47 -18.74 -17.19
CA PHE A 3 6.40 -17.66 -16.18
C PHE A 3 7.76 -17.00 -15.92
N ASP A 4 8.84 -17.79 -15.93
CA ASP A 4 10.20 -17.27 -15.72
C ASP A 4 10.67 -16.40 -16.89
N GLU A 5 10.36 -16.80 -18.13
CA GLU A 5 10.63 -15.98 -19.32
C GLU A 5 9.86 -14.67 -19.29
N PHE A 6 8.59 -14.69 -18.88
CA PHE A 6 7.79 -13.48 -18.68
C PHE A 6 8.43 -12.55 -17.65
N CYS A 7 8.75 -13.07 -16.45
CA CYS A 7 9.35 -12.30 -15.37
C CYS A 7 10.68 -11.66 -15.79
N ARG A 8 11.56 -12.43 -16.44
CA ARG A 8 12.86 -11.95 -16.91
C ARG A 8 12.70 -10.87 -17.96
N THR A 9 11.95 -11.15 -19.02
CA THR A 9 11.74 -10.23 -20.16
C THR A 9 11.11 -8.92 -19.69
N HIS A 10 10.08 -8.99 -18.84
CA HIS A 10 9.42 -7.82 -18.29
C HIS A 10 10.38 -6.99 -17.43
N THR A 11 11.11 -7.61 -16.49
CA THR A 11 12.07 -6.90 -15.62
C THR A 11 13.14 -6.20 -16.43
N GLU A 12 13.74 -6.87 -17.41
CA GLU A 12 14.82 -6.31 -18.23
C GLU A 12 14.38 -5.08 -19.03
N VAL A 13 13.17 -5.11 -19.61
CA VAL A 13 12.63 -3.99 -20.37
C VAL A 13 12.35 -2.80 -19.44
N TRP A 14 11.66 -3.04 -18.33
CA TRP A 14 11.31 -1.98 -17.38
C TRP A 14 12.52 -1.38 -16.69
N ASP A 15 13.47 -2.20 -16.22
CA ASP A 15 14.65 -1.68 -15.53
C ASP A 15 15.47 -0.79 -16.46
N ARG A 16 15.61 -1.17 -17.73
CA ARG A 16 16.27 -0.36 -18.76
C ARG A 16 15.54 0.97 -18.97
N TYR A 17 14.22 0.93 -19.14
CA TYR A 17 13.42 2.12 -19.36
C TYR A 17 13.45 3.06 -18.14
N LEU A 18 13.19 2.57 -16.93
CA LEU A 18 13.16 3.38 -15.70
C LEU A 18 14.52 3.98 -15.38
N SER A 19 15.62 3.22 -15.55
CA SER A 19 16.99 3.74 -15.43
C SER A 19 17.24 4.91 -16.39
N ARG A 20 16.74 4.78 -17.61
CA ARG A 20 16.90 5.80 -18.66
C ARG A 20 16.08 7.05 -18.35
N VAL A 21 14.83 6.89 -17.91
CA VAL A 21 13.99 8.01 -17.47
C VAL A 21 14.65 8.74 -16.30
N TYR A 22 15.02 8.03 -15.23
CA TYR A 22 15.68 8.61 -14.05
C TYR A 22 16.96 9.38 -14.41
N SER A 23 17.85 8.77 -15.18
CA SER A 23 19.11 9.42 -15.58
C SER A 23 18.93 10.63 -16.51
N THR A 24 17.86 10.64 -17.31
CA THR A 24 17.55 11.74 -18.24
C THR A 24 16.88 12.91 -17.50
N THR A 25 15.98 12.60 -16.58
CA THR A 25 15.39 13.56 -15.65
C THR A 25 16.45 14.21 -14.76
N ALA A 26 17.37 13.43 -14.18
CA ALA A 26 18.47 13.95 -13.37
C ALA A 26 19.41 14.90 -14.14
N LYS A 27 19.44 14.81 -15.49
CA LYS A 27 20.19 15.71 -16.38
C LYS A 27 19.37 16.93 -16.83
N GLY A 28 18.17 17.14 -16.29
CA GLY A 28 17.29 18.26 -16.65
C GLY A 28 16.70 18.18 -18.06
N LYS A 29 16.72 17.00 -18.70
CA LYS A 29 16.25 16.84 -20.09
C LYS A 29 14.74 16.59 -20.20
N VAL A 30 14.08 16.21 -19.10
CA VAL A 30 12.63 16.10 -19.02
C VAL A 30 12.09 17.36 -18.36
N LYS A 31 11.16 18.06 -19.02
CA LYS A 31 10.55 19.27 -18.46
C LYS A 31 9.53 18.88 -17.38
N LEU A 32 9.92 19.03 -16.10
CA LEU A 32 9.05 18.70 -14.96
C LEU A 32 8.34 19.90 -14.32
N GLY A 33 8.71 21.13 -14.68
CA GLY A 33 8.24 22.31 -13.93
C GLY A 33 8.69 22.23 -12.46
N GLU A 34 7.79 22.53 -11.53
CA GLU A 34 8.03 22.44 -10.07
C GLU A 34 7.72 21.06 -9.48
N GLY A 35 7.23 20.11 -10.29
CA GLY A 35 6.84 18.79 -9.82
C GLY A 35 8.01 17.81 -9.69
N MET A 36 7.72 16.65 -9.11
CA MET A 36 8.68 15.55 -8.95
C MET A 36 8.18 14.24 -9.56
N LEU A 37 9.12 13.32 -9.80
CA LEU A 37 8.81 11.97 -10.25
C LEU A 37 8.97 10.97 -9.11
N LEU A 38 8.00 10.07 -8.98
CA LEU A 38 8.05 8.92 -8.09
C LEU A 38 8.13 7.66 -8.94
N PHE A 39 9.18 6.88 -8.69
CA PHE A 39 9.48 5.65 -9.39
C PHE A 39 9.02 4.44 -8.58
N PRO A 40 8.58 3.36 -9.25
CA PRO A 40 8.34 2.09 -8.61
C PRO A 40 9.67 1.44 -8.21
N ASN A 41 9.62 0.63 -7.16
CA ASN A 41 10.76 -0.10 -6.61
C ASN A 41 10.49 -1.60 -6.46
N VAL A 42 9.26 -2.04 -6.72
CA VAL A 42 8.81 -3.43 -6.66
C VAL A 42 8.03 -3.74 -7.93
N VAL A 43 8.21 -4.95 -8.45
CA VAL A 43 7.31 -5.53 -9.44
C VAL A 43 6.73 -6.82 -8.87
N LEU A 44 5.42 -6.93 -8.84
CA LEU A 44 4.73 -8.14 -8.44
C LEU A 44 4.35 -8.94 -9.68
N TYR A 45 4.95 -10.12 -9.80
CA TYR A 45 4.57 -11.10 -10.80
C TYR A 45 3.53 -12.03 -10.24
N THR A 46 2.35 -12.04 -10.84
CA THR A 46 1.25 -12.93 -10.45
C THR A 46 1.02 -13.97 -11.55
N GLU A 47 1.01 -15.24 -11.16
CA GLU A 47 0.58 -16.33 -12.02
C GLU A 47 -0.87 -16.70 -11.68
N THR A 48 -1.71 -16.75 -12.71
CA THR A 48 -3.07 -17.30 -12.62
C THR A 48 -3.18 -18.58 -13.43
N GLU A 49 -4.36 -19.18 -13.52
CA GLU A 49 -4.59 -20.38 -14.36
C GLU A 49 -4.26 -20.11 -15.83
N GLU A 50 -4.75 -18.98 -16.37
CA GLU A 50 -4.71 -18.67 -17.81
C GLU A 50 -3.73 -17.54 -18.20
N HIS A 51 -3.29 -16.74 -17.23
CA HIS A 51 -2.56 -15.49 -17.49
C HIS A 51 -1.35 -15.29 -16.59
N TYR A 52 -0.42 -14.47 -17.06
CA TYR A 52 0.63 -13.85 -16.25
C TYR A 52 0.38 -12.35 -16.12
N LEU A 53 0.62 -11.84 -14.92
CA LEU A 53 0.48 -10.42 -14.61
C LEU A 53 1.79 -9.88 -14.06
N ALA A 54 2.07 -8.61 -14.36
CA ALA A 54 3.14 -7.86 -13.74
C ALA A 54 2.64 -6.46 -13.39
N GLU A 55 2.61 -6.12 -12.10
CA GLU A 55 2.22 -4.78 -11.63
C GLU A 55 3.39 -4.09 -10.92
N LEU A 56 3.59 -2.82 -11.26
CA LEU A 56 4.61 -1.96 -10.64
C LEU A 56 4.06 -1.30 -9.37
N PHE A 57 4.82 -1.43 -8.28
CA PHE A 57 4.49 -0.85 -6.98
C PHE A 57 5.63 0.01 -6.44
N GLY A 58 5.24 0.95 -5.58
CA GLY A 58 6.15 1.80 -4.83
C GLY A 58 6.15 3.24 -5.31
N ALA A 59 6.75 4.09 -4.49
CA ALA A 59 6.86 5.51 -4.70
C ALA A 59 8.20 5.96 -4.10
N SER A 60 9.22 6.15 -4.95
CA SER A 60 10.55 6.60 -4.55
C SER A 60 11.05 7.66 -5.51
N GLU A 61 11.60 8.76 -4.99
CA GLU A 61 12.23 9.81 -5.81
C GLU A 61 13.49 9.30 -6.53
N LYS A 62 14.12 8.25 -6.00
CA LYS A 62 15.32 7.64 -6.56
C LYS A 62 15.01 6.27 -7.11
N TYR A 63 15.28 6.08 -8.39
CA TYR A 63 15.24 4.77 -9.00
C TYR A 63 16.57 4.04 -8.83
N ARG A 64 16.51 2.77 -8.42
CA ARG A 64 17.69 1.89 -8.26
C ARG A 64 17.59 0.66 -9.15
N ARG A 65 16.52 -0.12 -8.95
CA ARG A 65 16.15 -1.34 -9.69
C ARG A 65 14.79 -1.79 -9.20
N LEU A 66 14.06 -2.56 -10.00
CA LEU A 66 12.88 -3.26 -9.52
C LEU A 66 13.28 -4.47 -8.65
N VAL A 67 12.53 -4.67 -7.57
CA VAL A 67 12.63 -5.88 -6.75
C VAL A 67 11.50 -6.82 -7.14
N PRO A 68 11.80 -7.96 -7.80
CA PRO A 68 10.77 -8.90 -8.21
C PRO A 68 10.18 -9.64 -7.01
N ARG A 69 8.85 -9.75 -7.00
CA ARG A 69 8.08 -10.57 -6.06
C ARG A 69 7.17 -11.50 -6.85
N ARG A 70 6.89 -12.68 -6.31
CA ARG A 70 6.00 -13.67 -6.94
C ARG A 70 4.75 -13.85 -6.10
N HIS A 71 3.64 -14.05 -6.79
CA HIS A 71 2.33 -14.29 -6.22
C HIS A 71 1.54 -15.26 -7.12
N LYS A 72 0.52 -15.89 -6.54
CA LYS A 72 -0.43 -16.72 -7.25
C LYS A 72 -1.83 -16.24 -6.92
N GLU A 73 -2.68 -16.17 -7.93
CA GLU A 73 -4.09 -15.83 -7.78
C GLU A 73 -4.93 -16.73 -8.68
N SER A 74 -6.20 -16.96 -8.36
CA SER A 74 -7.06 -17.84 -9.18
C SER A 74 -7.35 -17.22 -10.55
N SER A 75 -7.63 -15.92 -10.61
CA SER A 75 -8.05 -15.23 -11.85
C SER A 75 -7.52 -13.79 -11.91
N VAL A 76 -7.49 -13.23 -13.14
CA VAL A 76 -7.18 -11.80 -13.33
C VAL A 76 -8.27 -10.92 -12.68
N LEU A 77 -9.53 -11.37 -12.69
CA LEU A 77 -10.64 -10.64 -12.10
C LEU A 77 -10.46 -10.54 -10.58
N LYS A 78 -10.21 -11.66 -9.90
CA LYS A 78 -9.92 -11.65 -8.47
C LYS A 78 -8.73 -10.77 -8.12
N TYR A 79 -7.68 -10.74 -8.95
CA TYR A 79 -6.56 -9.82 -8.76
C TYR A 79 -6.95 -8.33 -8.88
N LEU A 80 -7.75 -7.98 -9.89
CA LEU A 80 -8.15 -6.60 -10.17
C LEU A 80 -9.21 -6.07 -9.20
N TYR A 81 -10.23 -6.87 -8.90
CA TYR A 81 -11.33 -6.49 -8.02
C TYR A 81 -10.98 -6.68 -6.55
N GLN A 82 -10.05 -7.60 -6.27
CA GLN A 82 -9.63 -8.01 -4.93
C GLN A 82 -10.76 -8.60 -4.06
N PHE A 83 -11.93 -8.83 -4.65
CA PHE A 83 -13.06 -9.56 -4.08
C PHE A 83 -13.21 -10.91 -4.77
N ALA A 84 -14.16 -11.74 -4.33
CA ALA A 84 -14.48 -12.98 -5.04
C ALA A 84 -14.95 -12.67 -6.47
N ASP A 85 -14.91 -13.67 -7.36
CA ASP A 85 -15.27 -13.48 -8.76
C ASP A 85 -16.70 -12.94 -8.86
N THR A 86 -16.84 -11.70 -9.31
CA THR A 86 -18.13 -11.05 -9.50
C THR A 86 -18.66 -11.45 -10.87
N GLU A 87 -19.64 -12.36 -10.89
CA GLU A 87 -20.43 -12.62 -12.10
C GLU A 87 -21.18 -11.33 -12.53
N GLY A 88 -21.29 -11.10 -13.84
CA GLY A 88 -22.09 -10.00 -14.38
C GLY A 88 -21.59 -9.48 -15.73
N ASN A 89 -22.34 -8.52 -16.28
CA ASN A 89 -22.00 -7.89 -17.56
C ASN A 89 -20.90 -6.84 -17.36
N PRO A 90 -19.72 -7.01 -18.00
CA PRO A 90 -18.62 -6.05 -17.90
C PRO A 90 -18.99 -4.72 -18.57
N LEU A 91 -18.29 -3.63 -18.20
CA LEU A 91 -18.34 -2.38 -18.96
C LEU A 91 -17.81 -2.59 -20.39
N PHE A 92 -16.74 -3.38 -20.51
CA PHE A 92 -16.23 -3.88 -21.79
C PHE A 92 -15.40 -5.15 -21.60
N ALA A 93 -15.36 -5.97 -22.64
CA ALA A 93 -14.56 -7.19 -22.71
C ALA A 93 -13.36 -7.00 -23.64
N MET A 94 -12.16 -7.30 -23.15
CA MET A 94 -10.94 -7.31 -23.96
C MET A 94 -10.80 -8.70 -24.59
N ASN A 95 -10.75 -8.77 -25.92
CA ASN A 95 -10.74 -10.03 -26.66
C ASN A 95 -9.75 -10.01 -27.84
N ALA A 96 -8.59 -9.40 -27.63
CA ALA A 96 -7.53 -9.32 -28.63
C ALA A 96 -6.15 -9.09 -27.96
N ARG A 97 -5.12 -8.92 -28.78
CA ARG A 97 -3.77 -8.50 -28.39
C ARG A 97 -3.65 -6.98 -28.26
N ASN A 98 -2.77 -6.54 -27.38
CA ASN A 98 -2.24 -5.17 -27.28
C ASN A 98 -3.26 -4.09 -26.88
N TRP A 99 -4.22 -4.43 -26.03
CA TRP A 99 -5.12 -3.44 -25.42
C TRP A 99 -4.35 -2.47 -24.54
N SER A 100 -4.68 -1.18 -24.60
CA SER A 100 -3.98 -0.13 -23.86
C SER A 100 -4.98 0.82 -23.21
N LEU A 101 -4.93 0.90 -21.89
CA LEU A 101 -5.75 1.80 -21.08
C LEU A 101 -4.79 2.75 -20.37
N LYS A 102 -4.89 4.05 -20.63
CA LYS A 102 -3.99 5.06 -20.06
C LYS A 102 -4.77 6.20 -19.41
N SER A 103 -4.44 6.55 -18.17
CA SER A 103 -5.04 7.70 -17.46
C SER A 103 -6.57 7.62 -17.38
N LEU A 104 -7.09 6.42 -17.08
CA LEU A 104 -8.52 6.13 -17.01
C LEU A 104 -8.98 5.80 -15.60
N LEU A 105 -10.07 6.44 -15.19
CA LEU A 105 -10.92 5.96 -14.10
C LEU A 105 -11.94 4.96 -14.65
N LEU A 106 -11.98 3.79 -14.01
CA LEU A 106 -13.01 2.78 -14.22
C LEU A 106 -13.80 2.67 -12.92
N SER A 107 -15.07 3.07 -12.97
CA SER A 107 -15.94 3.07 -11.78
C SER A 107 -17.41 2.96 -12.18
N ARG A 108 -18.25 2.69 -11.17
CA ARG A 108 -19.70 2.94 -11.25
C ARG A 108 -19.98 4.34 -10.70
N ASP A 109 -21.06 4.98 -11.16
CA ASP A 109 -21.39 6.34 -10.73
C ASP A 109 -21.61 6.41 -9.21
N ILE A 110 -22.34 5.44 -8.64
CA ILE A 110 -22.62 5.37 -7.20
C ILE A 110 -21.34 5.18 -6.37
N ASP A 111 -20.37 4.45 -6.91
CA ASP A 111 -19.15 4.10 -6.20
C ASP A 111 -18.24 5.33 -6.03
N SER A 112 -18.19 6.21 -7.04
CA SER A 112 -17.33 7.40 -7.01
C SER A 112 -17.78 8.42 -5.97
N ASN A 113 -19.09 8.64 -5.83
CA ASN A 113 -19.65 9.54 -4.80
C ASN A 113 -19.34 9.01 -3.40
N ARG A 114 -19.48 7.70 -3.18
CA ARG A 114 -19.19 7.07 -1.89
C ARG A 114 -17.70 7.09 -1.55
N VAL A 115 -16.82 6.94 -2.54
CA VAL A 115 -15.37 7.13 -2.34
C VAL A 115 -15.06 8.55 -1.90
N LYS A 116 -15.70 9.56 -2.49
CA LYS A 116 -15.52 10.96 -2.07
C LYS A 116 -15.96 11.19 -0.63
N GLU A 117 -17.14 10.72 -0.27
CA GLU A 117 -17.67 10.82 1.10
C GLU A 117 -16.76 10.12 2.12
N ARG A 118 -16.23 8.95 1.77
CA ARG A 118 -15.44 8.12 2.68
C ARG A 118 -13.99 8.58 2.82
N PHE A 119 -13.33 8.90 1.71
CA PHE A 119 -11.89 9.13 1.67
C PHE A 119 -11.53 10.61 1.51
N GLY A 120 -12.51 11.51 1.34
CA GLY A 120 -12.26 12.94 1.09
C GLY A 120 -11.55 13.20 -0.24
N PHE A 121 -11.52 12.20 -1.11
CA PHE A 121 -10.85 12.21 -2.41
C PHE A 121 -11.91 12.08 -3.50
N ASP A 122 -11.96 13.03 -4.43
CA ASP A 122 -12.84 12.92 -5.60
C ASP A 122 -12.11 12.24 -6.76
N PRO A 123 -12.46 10.99 -7.12
CA PRO A 123 -11.85 10.30 -8.25
C PRO A 123 -12.00 11.05 -9.57
N TYR A 124 -13.07 11.84 -9.72
CA TYR A 124 -13.36 12.59 -10.93
C TYR A 124 -12.47 13.82 -11.11
N GLU A 125 -11.97 14.40 -10.03
CA GLU A 125 -11.00 15.50 -10.11
C GLU A 125 -9.61 14.96 -10.47
N ALA A 126 -9.23 13.79 -9.94
CA ALA A 126 -7.94 13.19 -10.20
C ALA A 126 -7.82 12.52 -11.58
N TYR A 127 -8.93 11.99 -12.11
CA TYR A 127 -8.97 11.27 -13.38
C TYR A 127 -10.07 11.84 -14.29
N PRO A 128 -9.75 12.82 -15.14
CA PRO A 128 -10.75 13.48 -15.99
C PRO A 128 -11.33 12.54 -17.05
N THR A 129 -10.53 11.60 -17.55
CA THR A 129 -10.96 10.59 -18.51
C THR A 129 -11.48 9.36 -17.77
N ARG A 130 -12.71 8.95 -18.08
CA ARG A 130 -13.42 7.90 -17.31
C ARG A 130 -14.35 7.09 -18.18
N LEU A 131 -14.44 5.80 -17.86
CA LEU A 131 -15.51 4.92 -18.34
C LEU A 131 -16.40 4.58 -17.15
N ARG A 132 -17.70 4.85 -17.33
CA ARG A 132 -18.68 4.76 -16.25
C ARG A 132 -19.72 3.71 -16.56
N MET A 133 -19.93 2.84 -15.58
CA MET A 133 -21.01 1.87 -15.60
C MET A 133 -22.23 2.46 -14.86
N THR A 134 -23.36 2.53 -15.56
CA THR A 134 -24.63 3.04 -15.01
C THR A 134 -25.48 1.95 -14.35
N LYS A 135 -25.16 0.67 -14.60
CA LYS A 135 -25.84 -0.48 -14.01
C LYS A 135 -25.22 -0.86 -12.66
N GLU A 136 -26.04 -1.40 -11.76
CA GLU A 136 -25.57 -1.96 -10.50
C GLU A 136 -24.98 -3.37 -10.71
N GLY A 137 -23.88 -3.68 -10.01
CA GLY A 137 -23.22 -5.00 -10.02
C GLY A 137 -22.23 -5.22 -11.16
N GLY A 138 -21.68 -6.44 -11.26
CA GLY A 138 -20.80 -6.88 -12.36
C GLY A 138 -19.35 -6.38 -12.33
N CYS A 139 -18.48 -7.01 -13.11
CA CYS A 139 -17.09 -6.57 -13.27
C CYS A 139 -17.01 -5.27 -14.11
N LEU A 140 -15.94 -4.48 -13.96
CA LEU A 140 -15.71 -3.30 -14.81
C LEU A 140 -15.11 -3.73 -16.16
N VAL A 141 -14.17 -4.65 -16.14
CA VAL A 141 -13.50 -5.25 -17.29
C VAL A 141 -13.59 -6.77 -17.23
N SER A 142 -13.67 -7.41 -18.38
CA SER A 142 -13.51 -8.86 -18.54
C SER A 142 -12.56 -9.21 -19.69
N PHE A 143 -12.21 -10.50 -19.78
CA PHE A 143 -11.28 -11.05 -20.75
C PHE A 143 -12.01 -12.14 -21.55
N GLY A 144 -12.06 -12.00 -22.87
CA GLY A 144 -12.69 -12.96 -23.77
C GLY A 144 -11.74 -14.10 -24.17
N PRO A 145 -12.23 -15.10 -24.92
CA PRO A 145 -11.45 -16.29 -25.30
C PRO A 145 -10.21 -15.99 -26.16
N GLU A 146 -10.28 -14.96 -27.00
CA GLU A 146 -9.20 -14.50 -27.90
C GLU A 146 -8.30 -13.43 -27.25
N PHE A 147 -8.42 -13.23 -25.93
CA PHE A 147 -7.55 -12.30 -25.22
C PHE A 147 -6.09 -12.78 -25.24
N GLU A 148 -5.17 -11.85 -25.57
CA GLU A 148 -3.74 -12.12 -25.55
C GLU A 148 -2.94 -11.17 -24.66
N SER A 149 -3.19 -9.86 -24.71
CA SER A 149 -2.47 -8.90 -23.87
C SER A 149 -3.23 -7.60 -23.63
N CYS A 150 -3.08 -7.05 -22.43
CA CYS A 150 -3.46 -5.67 -22.11
C CYS A 150 -2.49 -4.99 -21.15
N TYR A 151 -2.52 -3.66 -21.20
CA TYR A 151 -1.67 -2.78 -20.41
C TYR A 151 -2.54 -1.67 -19.80
N PHE A 152 -2.52 -1.57 -18.48
CA PHE A 152 -3.07 -0.44 -17.73
C PHE A 152 -1.93 0.46 -17.33
N ASP A 153 -2.02 1.76 -17.61
CA ASP A 153 -1.01 2.75 -17.26
C ASP A 153 -1.68 3.95 -16.59
N ASN A 154 -1.31 4.22 -15.34
CA ASN A 154 -1.93 5.26 -14.52
C ASN A 154 -3.46 5.15 -14.54
N CYS A 155 -4.01 4.02 -14.11
CA CYS A 155 -5.46 3.79 -14.06
C CYS A 155 -5.94 3.77 -12.61
N LEU A 156 -7.21 4.10 -12.41
CA LEU A 156 -7.88 3.96 -11.12
C LEU A 156 -9.07 3.02 -11.26
N LEU A 157 -9.07 1.92 -10.51
CA LEU A 157 -10.24 1.06 -10.37
C LEU A 157 -10.93 1.37 -9.06
N VAL A 158 -12.24 1.64 -9.12
CA VAL A 158 -13.09 1.72 -7.94
C VAL A 158 -13.98 0.49 -7.93
N ASN A 159 -13.68 -0.42 -7.00
CA ASN A 159 -14.36 -1.69 -6.85
C ASN A 159 -15.30 -1.64 -5.65
N THR A 160 -16.49 -2.21 -5.78
CA THR A 160 -17.45 -2.32 -4.69
C THR A 160 -18.00 -3.72 -4.59
N TRP A 161 -18.01 -4.24 -3.37
CA TRP A 161 -18.70 -5.45 -2.96
C TRP A 161 -19.59 -5.11 -1.77
N GLU A 162 -20.91 -5.23 -1.93
CA GLU A 162 -21.90 -4.81 -0.93
C GLU A 162 -21.67 -3.37 -0.43
N GLN A 163 -21.13 -3.21 0.78
CA GLN A 163 -20.81 -1.92 1.40
C GLN A 163 -19.30 -1.68 1.55
N ILE A 164 -18.48 -2.54 0.97
CA ILE A 164 -17.02 -2.46 0.99
C ILE A 164 -16.55 -1.85 -0.34
N TYR A 165 -15.74 -0.81 -0.25
CA TYR A 165 -15.16 -0.09 -1.38
C TYR A 165 -13.66 -0.26 -1.36
N ARG A 166 -13.07 -0.61 -2.50
CA ARG A 166 -11.63 -0.65 -2.70
C ARG A 166 -11.24 0.24 -3.87
N VAL A 167 -10.35 1.17 -3.59
CA VAL A 167 -9.73 2.03 -4.60
C VAL A 167 -8.37 1.43 -4.93
N LYS A 168 -8.23 0.87 -6.13
CA LYS A 168 -6.99 0.27 -6.62
C LYS A 168 -6.36 1.18 -7.68
N PRO A 169 -5.40 2.03 -7.28
CA PRO A 169 -4.58 2.75 -8.23
C PRO A 169 -3.58 1.80 -8.87
N ILE A 170 -3.54 1.80 -10.19
CA ILE A 170 -2.64 0.99 -11.00
C ILE A 170 -1.63 1.94 -11.63
N LEU A 171 -0.38 1.91 -11.15
CA LEU A 171 0.71 2.66 -11.77
C LEU A 171 1.02 2.09 -13.15
N ASN A 172 1.29 0.80 -13.20
CA ASN A 172 1.32 0.04 -14.43
C ASN A 172 0.98 -1.42 -14.13
N LEU A 173 0.09 -2.02 -14.92
CA LEU A 173 -0.21 -3.43 -14.90
C LEU A 173 -0.18 -3.98 -16.32
N THR A 174 0.63 -5.02 -16.50
CA THR A 174 0.67 -5.84 -17.70
C THR A 174 -0.09 -7.14 -17.43
N VAL A 175 -1.00 -7.53 -18.32
CA VAL A 175 -1.67 -8.84 -18.30
C VAL A 175 -1.42 -9.50 -19.64
N VAL A 176 -0.94 -10.74 -19.64
CA VAL A 176 -0.71 -11.53 -20.86
C VAL A 176 -1.26 -12.93 -20.73
N SER A 177 -1.80 -13.46 -21.81
CA SER A 177 -2.16 -14.88 -21.94
C SER A 177 -0.91 -15.74 -21.90
N LYS A 178 -0.97 -16.91 -21.25
CA LYS A 178 0.12 -17.90 -21.28
C LYS A 178 0.45 -18.37 -22.70
N ARG A 179 -0.52 -18.26 -23.62
CA ARG A 179 -0.38 -18.62 -25.03
C ARG A 179 0.47 -17.64 -25.83
N LEU A 180 0.64 -16.41 -25.37
CA LEU A 180 1.43 -15.38 -26.07
C LEU A 180 2.90 -15.82 -26.20
N ALA A 181 3.46 -15.66 -27.40
CA ALA A 181 4.87 -15.92 -27.63
C ALA A 181 5.74 -14.82 -26.99
N VAL A 182 6.94 -15.18 -26.52
CA VAL A 182 7.84 -14.22 -25.87
C VAL A 182 8.31 -13.12 -26.83
N SER A 183 8.44 -13.42 -28.13
CA SER A 183 8.79 -12.45 -29.17
C SER A 183 7.73 -11.38 -29.33
N ASP A 184 6.45 -11.81 -29.37
CA ASP A 184 5.28 -10.94 -29.46
C ASP A 184 5.14 -10.07 -28.21
N PHE A 185 5.31 -10.67 -27.04
CA PHE A 185 5.32 -9.94 -25.78
C PHE A 185 6.43 -8.87 -25.74
N LEU A 186 7.64 -9.22 -26.19
CA LEU A 186 8.76 -8.29 -26.23
C LEU A 186 8.53 -7.13 -27.22
N GLU A 187 7.90 -7.43 -28.37
CA GLU A 187 7.50 -6.42 -29.34
C GLU A 187 6.47 -5.45 -28.75
N ASP A 188 5.40 -5.99 -28.14
CA ASP A 188 4.37 -5.19 -27.46
C ASP A 188 5.03 -4.27 -26.43
N MET A 189 5.84 -4.83 -25.54
CA MET A 189 6.56 -4.09 -24.49
C MET A 189 7.43 -2.98 -25.08
N LYS A 190 8.23 -3.24 -26.11
CA LYS A 190 9.07 -2.21 -26.75
C LYS A 190 8.23 -1.09 -27.36
N SER A 191 7.07 -1.40 -27.94
CA SER A 191 6.18 -0.41 -28.54
C SER A 191 5.56 0.56 -27.52
N LYS A 192 5.38 0.11 -26.26
CA LYS A 192 4.77 0.93 -25.19
C LYS A 192 5.74 1.87 -24.50
N HIS A 193 7.03 1.54 -24.47
CA HIS A 193 8.04 2.38 -23.84
C HIS A 193 8.46 3.49 -24.79
N VAL A 194 7.62 4.52 -24.90
CA VAL A 194 7.85 5.69 -25.76
C VAL A 194 9.19 6.33 -25.41
N TRP A 195 9.99 6.57 -26.45
CA TRP A 195 11.26 7.27 -26.31
C TRP A 195 11.52 8.16 -27.54
N PRO A 196 12.02 9.40 -27.36
CA PRO A 196 12.39 10.05 -26.11
C PRO A 196 11.19 10.51 -25.27
N VAL A 197 11.32 10.45 -23.93
CA VAL A 197 10.41 11.12 -23.01
C VAL A 197 10.71 12.62 -23.05
N GLN A 198 9.77 13.43 -23.57
CA GLN A 198 9.94 14.87 -23.71
C GLN A 198 9.14 15.64 -22.66
N THR A 199 7.96 15.12 -22.31
CA THR A 199 6.99 15.72 -21.40
C THR A 199 6.51 14.71 -20.35
N THR A 200 5.78 15.20 -19.35
CA THR A 200 5.16 14.35 -18.33
C THR A 200 4.04 13.47 -18.88
N GLN A 201 3.49 13.78 -20.06
CA GLN A 201 2.47 12.96 -20.74
C GLN A 201 3.06 11.71 -21.41
N ASP A 202 4.36 11.74 -21.69
CA ASP A 202 5.10 10.61 -22.27
C ASP A 202 5.48 9.57 -21.22
N LEU A 203 5.33 9.89 -19.92
CA LEU A 203 5.63 8.98 -18.84
C LEU A 203 4.69 7.78 -18.86
N VAL A 204 5.28 6.62 -18.58
CA VAL A 204 4.67 5.30 -18.48
C VAL A 204 5.28 4.63 -17.26
N GLY A 205 4.48 4.06 -16.35
CA GLY A 205 4.94 3.43 -15.11
C GLY A 205 5.76 4.31 -14.17
N VAL A 206 5.63 5.63 -14.24
CA VAL A 206 6.25 6.62 -13.35
C VAL A 206 5.21 7.67 -12.99
N SER A 207 5.06 8.01 -11.71
CA SER A 207 4.10 9.01 -11.28
C SER A 207 4.72 10.41 -11.31
N TYR A 208 4.06 11.35 -11.98
CA TYR A 208 4.39 12.77 -11.89
C TYR A 208 3.54 13.44 -10.81
N CYS A 209 4.19 14.12 -9.87
CA CYS A 209 3.56 14.84 -8.76
C CYS A 209 3.72 16.34 -8.99
N PRO A 210 2.74 17.03 -9.61
CA PRO A 210 2.80 18.48 -9.83
C PRO A 210 2.59 19.30 -8.55
N SER A 211 2.09 18.68 -7.49
CA SER A 211 1.76 19.33 -6.24
C SER A 211 1.87 18.37 -5.07
N ARG A 212 1.86 18.93 -3.86
CA ARG A 212 1.86 18.18 -2.61
C ARG A 212 0.61 17.32 -2.41
N SER A 213 -0.55 17.82 -2.82
CA SER A 213 -1.79 17.04 -2.80
C SER A 213 -1.70 15.83 -3.74
N ALA A 214 -1.17 16.01 -4.96
CA ALA A 214 -0.95 14.90 -5.89
C ALA A 214 0.02 13.86 -5.32
N TRP A 215 1.12 14.31 -4.72
CA TRP A 215 2.07 13.46 -3.99
C TRP A 215 1.37 12.64 -2.90
N ALA A 216 0.56 13.28 -2.06
CA ALA A 216 -0.18 12.61 -0.99
C ALA A 216 -1.15 11.54 -1.53
N HIS A 217 -1.90 11.83 -2.59
CA HIS A 217 -2.78 10.84 -3.20
C HIS A 217 -2.02 9.65 -3.77
N ILE A 218 -0.89 9.88 -4.44
CA ILE A 218 -0.05 8.82 -5.00
C ILE A 218 0.52 7.92 -3.89
N LEU A 219 1.10 8.50 -2.84
CA LEU A 219 1.64 7.73 -1.72
C LEU A 219 0.55 6.94 -1.00
N SER A 220 -0.60 7.56 -0.75
CA SER A 220 -1.74 6.90 -0.10
C SER A 220 -2.24 5.71 -0.91
N GLY A 221 -2.33 5.87 -2.23
CA GLY A 221 -2.71 4.81 -3.14
C GLY A 221 -1.71 3.65 -3.18
N GLN A 222 -0.42 3.97 -3.27
CA GLN A 222 0.64 2.95 -3.25
C GLN A 222 0.68 2.21 -1.91
N PHE A 223 0.46 2.90 -0.80
CA PHE A 223 0.38 2.28 0.52
C PHE A 223 -0.82 1.32 0.63
N ALA A 224 -2.00 1.72 0.14
CA ALA A 224 -3.20 0.87 0.10
C ALA A 224 -2.94 -0.45 -0.61
N ASN A 225 -2.29 -0.40 -1.78
CA ASN A 225 -1.91 -1.58 -2.53
C ASN A 225 -1.00 -2.54 -1.74
N LEU A 226 -0.08 -2.04 -0.91
CA LEU A 226 0.83 -2.89 -0.15
C LEU A 226 0.13 -3.73 0.92
N PHE A 227 -0.88 -3.17 1.59
CA PHE A 227 -1.59 -3.89 2.65
C PHE A 227 -2.81 -4.67 2.15
N LEU A 228 -3.36 -4.33 0.98
CA LEU A 228 -4.49 -5.04 0.36
C LEU A 228 -4.06 -6.24 -0.51
N VAL A 229 -2.78 -6.34 -0.88
CA VAL A 229 -2.25 -7.49 -1.62
C VAL A 229 -1.48 -8.41 -0.66
N PRO A 230 -2.01 -9.60 -0.31
CA PRO A 230 -1.46 -10.44 0.77
C PRO A 230 0.02 -10.80 0.62
N SER A 231 0.50 -10.97 -0.62
CA SER A 231 1.89 -11.33 -0.93
C SER A 231 2.89 -10.19 -0.75
N LEU A 232 2.42 -8.93 -0.62
CA LEU A 232 3.28 -7.78 -0.39
C LEU A 232 3.60 -7.56 1.10
N GLY A 233 2.79 -8.04 2.05
CA GLY A 233 3.20 -8.30 3.45
C GLY A 233 3.92 -7.18 4.26
N GLU A 234 4.23 -7.51 5.51
CA GLU A 234 4.76 -6.56 6.50
C GLU A 234 6.13 -5.96 6.14
N ARG A 235 7.04 -6.76 5.56
CA ARG A 235 8.38 -6.26 5.17
C ARG A 235 8.32 -5.16 4.11
N ASN A 236 7.38 -5.21 3.17
CA ASN A 236 7.28 -4.14 2.16
C ASN A 236 6.56 -2.90 2.72
N ILE A 237 5.63 -3.06 3.67
CA ILE A 237 5.07 -1.95 4.46
C ILE A 237 6.21 -1.24 5.21
N GLY A 238 7.02 -1.99 5.97
CA GLY A 238 8.18 -1.45 6.66
C GLY A 238 9.13 -0.71 5.72
N LYS A 239 9.47 -1.31 4.57
CA LYS A 239 10.32 -0.65 3.55
C LYS A 239 9.69 0.62 2.98
N PHE A 240 8.39 0.61 2.67
CA PHE A 240 7.68 1.78 2.16
C PHE A 240 7.73 2.95 3.14
N LEU A 241 7.45 2.69 4.41
CA LEU A 241 7.52 3.70 5.48
C LEU A 241 8.96 4.21 5.68
N HIS A 242 9.98 3.45 5.27
CA HIS A 242 11.39 3.85 5.40
C HIS A 242 11.76 4.82 4.29
N GLU A 243 11.32 4.51 3.07
CA GLU A 243 11.56 5.35 1.90
C GLU A 243 10.66 6.61 1.89
N ASN A 244 9.55 6.59 2.63
CA ASN A 244 8.59 7.68 2.73
C ASN A 244 8.38 8.14 4.19
N PRO A 245 9.40 8.73 4.85
CA PRO A 245 9.33 9.09 6.27
C PRO A 245 8.23 10.11 6.59
N ASP A 246 7.93 11.00 5.65
CA ASP A 246 6.85 11.97 5.80
C ASP A 246 5.47 11.29 5.88
N PHE A 247 5.31 10.08 5.31
CA PHE A 247 4.10 9.29 5.51
C PHE A 247 3.85 9.05 7.00
N VAL A 248 4.86 8.57 7.73
CA VAL A 248 4.77 8.29 9.17
C VAL A 248 4.45 9.57 9.95
N ARG A 249 5.16 10.67 9.64
CA ARG A 249 4.98 11.96 10.32
C ARG A 249 3.55 12.48 10.20
N TYR A 250 2.97 12.45 9.00
CA TYR A 250 1.60 12.90 8.80
C TYR A 250 0.57 11.87 9.30
N ALA A 251 0.77 10.57 9.07
CA ALA A 251 -0.18 9.53 9.48
C ALA A 251 -0.34 9.47 11.00
N LEU A 252 0.77 9.52 11.74
CA LEU A 252 0.82 9.37 13.20
C LEU A 252 0.99 10.70 13.94
N ASN A 253 1.00 11.82 13.22
CA ASN A 253 1.08 13.18 13.78
C ASN A 253 2.28 13.36 14.75
N CYS A 254 3.47 12.98 14.30
CA CYS A 254 4.72 13.14 15.05
C CYS A 254 5.64 14.16 14.36
N VAL A 255 6.53 14.78 15.15
CA VAL A 255 7.54 15.72 14.61
C VAL A 255 8.77 14.99 14.09
N ASP A 256 9.08 13.84 14.69
CA ASP A 256 10.17 12.96 14.26
C ASP A 256 9.88 11.53 14.72
N PHE A 257 10.66 10.56 14.23
CA PHE A 257 10.51 9.17 14.66
C PHE A 257 11.81 8.38 14.52
N LEU A 258 11.96 7.34 15.33
CA LEU A 258 13.00 6.33 15.21
C LEU A 258 12.38 4.99 14.89
N ARG A 259 13.08 4.18 14.10
CA ARG A 259 12.61 2.87 13.68
C ARG A 259 13.42 1.76 14.30
N GLU A 260 12.74 0.68 14.70
CA GLU A 260 13.36 -0.62 14.98
C GLU A 260 14.60 -0.52 15.88
N GLN A 261 14.60 0.40 16.86
CA GLN A 261 15.75 0.65 17.72
C GLN A 261 15.87 -0.47 18.74
N ARG A 262 17.06 -1.09 18.81
CA ARG A 262 17.36 -2.11 19.84
C ARG A 262 17.66 -1.43 21.17
N LEU A 263 16.75 -1.57 22.12
CA LEU A 263 16.86 -1.04 23.46
C LEU A 263 17.19 -2.18 24.43
N GLU A 264 18.46 -2.30 24.78
CA GLU A 264 18.97 -3.32 25.69
C GLU A 264 18.46 -3.11 27.11
N TRP A 265 18.00 -4.19 27.74
CA TRP A 265 17.61 -4.19 29.14
C TRP A 265 18.82 -3.90 30.04
N GLN A 266 18.70 -2.90 30.89
CA GLN A 266 19.66 -2.54 31.93
C GLN A 266 19.18 -3.00 33.31
N GLU A 267 17.86 -3.06 33.50
CA GLU A 267 17.20 -3.39 34.76
C GLU A 267 15.83 -4.01 34.48
N GLY A 268 15.35 -4.90 35.36
CA GLY A 268 13.95 -5.34 35.34
C GLY A 268 13.61 -6.45 34.34
N ASN A 269 14.61 -6.98 33.65
CA ASN A 269 14.41 -8.10 32.75
C ASN A 269 14.28 -9.42 33.54
N LEU A 270 13.10 -10.03 33.44
CA LEU A 270 12.79 -11.32 34.08
C LEU A 270 13.16 -12.52 33.20
N ASP A 271 13.44 -12.30 31.92
CA ASP A 271 13.77 -13.33 30.93
C ASP A 271 15.22 -13.20 30.47
N SER A 272 16.08 -14.15 30.88
CA SER A 272 17.50 -14.13 30.54
C SER A 272 17.78 -14.21 29.04
N ASP A 273 16.85 -14.70 28.23
CA ASP A 273 17.02 -14.85 26.79
C ASP A 273 16.60 -13.57 26.02
N GLN A 274 15.72 -12.73 26.59
CA GLN A 274 15.30 -11.48 25.98
C GLN A 274 16.25 -10.31 26.31
N LYS A 275 17.36 -10.18 25.57
CA LYS A 275 18.38 -9.15 25.85
C LYS A 275 17.95 -7.70 25.55
N TYR A 276 16.96 -7.50 24.69
CA TYR A 276 16.50 -6.17 24.27
C TYR A 276 15.02 -6.18 23.90
N ILE A 277 14.40 -5.00 23.92
CA ILE A 277 13.16 -4.72 23.21
C ILE A 277 13.46 -4.00 21.89
N GLN A 278 12.56 -4.12 20.91
CA GLN A 278 12.70 -3.46 19.61
C GLN A 278 11.33 -3.05 19.08
N PRO A 279 10.80 -1.88 19.50
CA PRO A 279 9.57 -1.33 18.92
C PRO A 279 9.76 -1.01 17.44
N ASP A 280 8.72 -1.19 16.62
CA ASP A 280 8.77 -0.82 15.20
C ASP A 280 9.01 0.68 15.03
N LEU A 281 8.31 1.49 15.83
CA LEU A 281 8.38 2.95 15.79
C LEU A 281 8.38 3.55 17.20
N LEU A 282 9.30 4.49 17.42
CA LEU A 282 9.23 5.47 18.50
C LEU A 282 8.88 6.81 17.85
N LEU A 283 7.84 7.48 18.34
CA LEU A 283 7.26 8.67 17.70
C LEU A 283 7.45 9.89 18.59
N LYS A 284 8.26 10.85 18.16
CA LYS A 284 8.48 12.10 18.90
C LYS A 284 7.27 13.01 18.77
N ARG A 285 6.66 13.34 19.90
CA ARG A 285 5.57 14.30 20.03
C ARG A 285 6.10 15.75 19.97
N PRO A 286 5.23 16.73 19.69
CA PRO A 286 5.60 18.15 19.74
C PRO A 286 6.13 18.64 21.10
N ASP A 287 5.71 18.01 22.20
CA ASP A 287 6.17 18.30 23.57
C ASP A 287 7.58 17.75 23.88
N GLY A 288 8.19 17.02 22.93
CA GLY A 288 9.53 16.44 23.05
C GLY A 288 9.58 15.02 23.61
N TYR A 289 8.46 14.49 24.11
CA TYR A 289 8.35 13.11 24.60
C TYR A 289 8.02 12.14 23.46
N TRP A 290 8.09 10.83 23.75
CA TRP A 290 7.96 9.78 22.75
C TRP A 290 6.78 8.85 23.02
N ASP A 291 5.95 8.64 22.00
CA ASP A 291 4.94 7.59 21.94
C ASP A 291 5.56 6.31 21.31
N ILE A 292 4.92 5.16 21.51
CA ILE A 292 5.42 3.85 21.07
C ILE A 292 4.40 3.22 20.13
N CYS A 293 4.85 2.76 18.97
CA CYS A 293 3.98 2.17 17.96
C CYS A 293 4.55 0.84 17.43
N ASP A 294 3.65 -0.13 17.27
CA ASP A 294 3.94 -1.47 16.74
C ASP A 294 2.98 -1.77 15.58
N LEU A 295 3.50 -2.37 14.51
CA LEU A 295 2.79 -2.70 13.29
C LEU A 295 2.57 -4.22 13.23
N LYS A 296 1.34 -4.63 13.02
CA LYS A 296 0.99 -6.04 12.76
C LYS A 296 0.41 -6.19 11.37
N ARG A 297 0.20 -7.42 10.89
CA ARG A 297 -0.40 -7.66 9.58
C ARG A 297 -1.85 -7.15 9.53
N PRO A 298 -2.34 -6.72 8.35
CA PRO A 298 -3.73 -6.28 8.16
C PRO A 298 -4.77 -7.42 8.29
N MET A 299 -4.34 -8.69 8.30
CA MET A 299 -5.20 -9.88 8.49
C MET A 299 -6.36 -9.99 7.49
N LEU A 300 -6.06 -9.84 6.19
CA LEU A 300 -7.06 -9.92 5.11
C LEU A 300 -7.82 -11.26 5.06
N ASP A 301 -7.27 -12.32 5.66
CA ASP A 301 -7.86 -13.66 5.75
C ASP A 301 -8.81 -13.85 6.95
N LYS A 302 -8.95 -12.84 7.81
CA LYS A 302 -9.81 -12.90 9.00
C LYS A 302 -11.04 -12.03 8.82
N ALA A 303 -12.19 -12.60 9.16
CA ALA A 303 -13.45 -11.86 9.16
C ALA A 303 -13.53 -10.82 10.30
N LYS A 304 -12.86 -11.05 11.44
CA LYS A 304 -12.91 -10.17 12.61
C LYS A 304 -11.60 -10.20 13.39
N ILE A 305 -11.21 -9.06 13.98
CA ILE A 305 -10.09 -8.97 14.94
C ILE A 305 -10.52 -9.17 16.41
N THR A 306 -11.79 -9.50 16.65
CA THR A 306 -12.33 -9.80 17.98
C THR A 306 -13.03 -11.16 18.01
N LYS A 307 -13.20 -11.71 19.22
CA LYS A 307 -13.88 -12.98 19.48
C LYS A 307 -14.71 -12.92 20.76
N GLY A 308 -15.65 -13.86 20.88
CA GLY A 308 -16.55 -13.98 22.03
C GLY A 308 -17.89 -13.26 21.87
N ALA A 309 -18.81 -13.52 22.79
CA ALA A 309 -20.09 -12.81 22.88
C ALA A 309 -19.90 -11.41 23.48
N GLN A 310 -20.88 -10.51 23.34
CA GLN A 310 -20.82 -9.12 23.80
C GLN A 310 -20.33 -8.96 25.26
N SER A 311 -20.84 -9.77 26.20
CA SER A 311 -20.46 -9.71 27.63
C SER A 311 -19.04 -10.19 27.92
N ARG A 312 -18.40 -10.90 27.00
CA ARG A 312 -17.03 -11.47 27.13
C ARG A 312 -16.18 -11.17 25.89
N ARG A 313 -16.48 -10.07 25.22
CA ARG A 313 -15.82 -9.66 23.98
C ARG A 313 -14.36 -9.37 24.28
N ARG A 314 -13.47 -9.96 23.48
CA ARG A 314 -12.02 -9.75 23.58
C ARG A 314 -11.38 -9.74 22.21
N PHE A 315 -10.17 -9.21 22.14
CA PHE A 315 -9.33 -9.34 20.95
C PHE A 315 -8.98 -10.80 20.67
N ILE A 316 -8.76 -11.14 19.41
CA ILE A 316 -8.15 -12.42 19.05
C ILE A 316 -6.70 -12.48 19.55
N ASP A 317 -6.14 -13.69 19.67
CA ASP A 317 -4.84 -13.89 20.31
C ASP A 317 -3.73 -13.07 19.61
N TYR A 318 -3.78 -13.00 18.27
CA TYR A 318 -2.83 -12.20 17.48
C TYR A 318 -2.80 -10.70 17.85
N VAL A 319 -3.97 -10.11 18.14
CA VAL A 319 -4.04 -8.71 18.58
C VAL A 319 -3.64 -8.59 20.04
N GLN A 320 -3.98 -9.57 20.88
CA GLN A 320 -3.53 -9.60 22.28
C GLN A 320 -2.00 -9.71 22.40
N GLU A 321 -1.34 -10.47 21.53
CA GLU A 321 0.12 -10.52 21.43
C GLU A 321 0.72 -9.14 21.13
N GLY A 322 0.15 -8.40 20.17
CA GLY A 322 0.58 -7.02 19.87
C GLY A 322 0.38 -6.06 21.04
N VAL A 323 -0.74 -6.17 21.75
CA VAL A 323 -1.00 -5.40 22.98
C VAL A 323 0.00 -5.75 24.08
N ALA A 324 0.30 -7.04 24.28
CA ALA A 324 1.28 -7.50 25.26
C ALA A 324 2.70 -7.00 24.93
N GLN A 325 3.05 -6.95 23.65
CA GLN A 325 4.32 -6.39 23.17
C GLN A 325 4.43 -4.89 23.51
N LEU A 326 3.39 -4.10 23.26
CA LEU A 326 3.33 -2.70 23.68
C LEU A 326 3.42 -2.53 25.20
N ALA A 327 2.76 -3.39 25.97
CA ALA A 327 2.84 -3.39 27.43
C ALA A 327 4.26 -3.67 27.93
N ASN A 328 4.98 -4.59 27.27
CA ASN A 328 6.39 -4.85 27.57
C ASN A 328 7.27 -3.62 27.29
N TYR A 329 6.99 -2.89 26.20
CA TYR A 329 7.72 -1.64 25.91
C TYR A 329 7.45 -0.56 26.94
N GLU A 330 6.19 -0.36 27.33
CA GLU A 330 5.83 0.55 28.42
C GLU A 330 6.54 0.15 29.72
N HIS A 331 6.56 -1.15 30.05
CA HIS A 331 7.22 -1.67 31.23
C HIS A 331 8.73 -1.41 31.21
N PHE A 332 9.40 -1.61 30.07
CA PHE A 332 10.81 -1.29 29.88
C PHE A 332 11.13 0.16 30.27
N PHE A 333 10.34 1.13 29.78
CA PHE A 333 10.52 2.55 30.09
C PHE A 333 10.12 2.93 31.51
N GLY A 334 9.42 2.05 32.24
CA GLY A 334 9.12 2.22 33.66
C GLY A 334 10.35 2.09 34.58
N PHE A 335 11.43 1.46 34.13
CA PHE A 335 12.68 1.35 34.88
C PHE A 335 13.62 2.53 34.60
N GLN A 336 14.13 3.15 35.66
CA GLN A 336 14.95 4.35 35.55
C GLN A 336 16.26 4.11 34.79
N ALA A 337 16.92 2.97 34.98
CA ALA A 337 18.15 2.62 34.26
C ALA A 337 17.91 2.47 32.75
N ASN A 338 16.81 1.81 32.36
CA ASN A 338 16.42 1.62 30.97
C ASN A 338 16.08 2.97 30.29
N ALA A 339 15.28 3.80 30.95
CA ALA A 339 14.93 5.14 30.46
C ALA A 339 16.17 6.04 30.31
N ALA A 340 17.09 6.02 31.28
CA ALA A 340 18.35 6.75 31.21
C ALA A 340 19.23 6.28 30.06
N TYR A 341 19.31 4.97 29.83
CA TYR A 341 20.03 4.38 28.70
C TYR A 341 19.44 4.84 27.36
N ALA A 342 18.12 4.75 27.19
CA ALA A 342 17.43 5.18 25.97
C ALA A 342 17.65 6.68 25.69
N ARG A 343 17.58 7.52 26.73
CA ARG A 343 17.85 8.96 26.62
C ARG A 343 19.30 9.23 26.23
N LYS A 344 20.27 8.57 26.87
CA LYS A 344 21.70 8.78 26.62
C LYS A 344 22.10 8.32 25.22
N LYS A 345 21.63 7.14 24.78
CA LYS A 345 22.06 6.52 23.53
C LYS A 345 21.27 7.02 22.31
N PHE A 346 19.97 7.26 22.47
CA PHE A 346 19.07 7.55 21.35
C PHE A 346 18.30 8.87 21.50
N GLN A 347 18.51 9.63 22.58
CA GLN A 347 17.75 10.85 22.88
C GLN A 347 16.23 10.63 23.02
N VAL A 348 15.85 9.40 23.39
CA VAL A 348 14.45 9.00 23.61
C VAL A 348 14.07 9.26 25.06
N GLN A 349 12.99 10.01 25.26
CA GLN A 349 12.42 10.27 26.57
C GLN A 349 10.92 9.95 26.54
N VAL A 350 10.52 8.93 27.29
CA VAL A 350 9.13 8.47 27.34
C VAL A 350 8.51 8.98 28.63
N ASP A 351 7.38 9.70 28.49
CA ASP A 351 6.54 10.11 29.62
C ASP A 351 5.08 10.07 29.16
N ASN A 352 4.26 9.32 29.90
CA ASN A 352 2.85 9.04 29.57
C ASN A 352 2.66 8.74 28.06
N PRO A 353 3.32 7.70 27.52
CA PRO A 353 3.27 7.42 26.08
C PRO A 353 1.87 6.99 25.68
N ARG A 354 1.46 7.39 24.48
CA ARG A 354 0.45 6.66 23.73
C ARG A 354 1.07 5.38 23.20
N LEU A 355 0.33 4.27 23.33
CA LEU A 355 0.73 2.95 22.87
C LEU A 355 -0.15 2.58 21.68
N ILE A 356 0.42 2.61 20.49
CA ILE A 356 -0.32 2.52 19.23
C ILE A 356 -0.06 1.15 18.60
N LEU A 357 -1.13 0.36 18.41
CA LEU A 357 -1.08 -0.87 17.64
C LEU A 357 -1.78 -0.64 16.30
N VAL A 358 -1.03 -0.79 15.20
CA VAL A 358 -1.62 -0.80 13.86
C VAL A 358 -1.91 -2.24 13.46
N VAL A 359 -3.19 -2.61 13.35
CA VAL A 359 -3.61 -3.98 13.03
C VAL A 359 -4.99 -4.02 12.43
N GLY A 360 -5.23 -5.02 11.56
CA GLY A 360 -6.52 -5.18 10.91
C GLY A 360 -6.69 -4.23 9.73
N ASN A 361 -7.86 -4.28 9.13
CA ASN A 361 -8.29 -3.43 8.05
C ASN A 361 -9.78 -3.16 8.21
N TYR A 362 -10.33 -2.27 7.42
CA TYR A 362 -11.72 -1.87 7.51
C TYR A 362 -12.73 -3.03 7.47
N GLU A 363 -12.42 -4.14 6.78
CA GLU A 363 -13.33 -5.27 6.58
C GLU A 363 -13.40 -6.20 7.80
N ASN A 364 -12.36 -6.19 8.64
CA ASN A 364 -12.29 -7.04 9.83
C ASN A 364 -12.35 -6.28 11.15
N VAL A 365 -12.55 -4.96 11.07
CA VAL A 365 -12.72 -4.06 12.22
C VAL A 365 -14.17 -3.62 12.34
N ASP A 366 -14.83 -4.10 13.41
CA ASP A 366 -16.11 -3.56 13.87
C ASP A 366 -15.84 -2.64 15.06
N ILE A 367 -16.10 -1.34 14.88
CA ILE A 367 -15.83 -0.30 15.89
C ILE A 367 -16.54 -0.60 17.21
N SER A 368 -17.76 -1.13 17.18
CA SER A 368 -18.52 -1.44 18.40
C SER A 368 -17.86 -2.59 19.18
N GLN A 369 -17.47 -3.66 18.48
CA GLN A 369 -16.81 -4.81 19.07
C GLN A 369 -15.39 -4.48 19.55
N VAL A 370 -14.66 -3.63 18.82
CA VAL A 370 -13.34 -3.14 19.24
C VAL A 370 -13.46 -2.30 20.50
N ARG A 371 -14.43 -1.39 20.60
CA ARG A 371 -14.70 -0.63 21.83
C ARG A 371 -15.02 -1.54 23.02
N GLU A 372 -15.81 -2.58 22.80
CA GLU A 372 -16.11 -3.59 23.83
C GLU A 372 -14.85 -4.35 24.28
N ALA A 373 -14.04 -4.84 23.33
CA ALA A 373 -12.79 -5.54 23.61
C ALA A 373 -11.75 -4.64 24.30
N ALA A 374 -11.72 -3.35 23.95
CA ALA A 374 -10.77 -2.37 24.46
C ALA A 374 -11.05 -1.94 25.91
N ARG A 375 -12.20 -2.30 26.52
CA ARG A 375 -12.51 -1.96 27.93
C ARG A 375 -11.47 -2.47 28.93
N MET A 376 -10.75 -3.53 28.56
CA MET A 376 -9.68 -4.13 29.38
C MET A 376 -8.32 -3.42 29.21
N LEU A 377 -8.19 -2.52 28.24
CA LEU A 377 -6.96 -1.79 27.96
C LEU A 377 -6.87 -0.52 28.79
N LYS A 378 -5.64 -0.07 29.05
CA LYS A 378 -5.40 1.24 29.65
C LYS A 378 -5.80 2.33 28.66
N GLN A 379 -6.14 3.52 29.18
CA GLN A 379 -6.62 4.65 28.37
C GLN A 379 -5.60 5.18 27.36
N ASN A 380 -4.30 4.90 27.57
CA ASN A 380 -3.24 5.32 26.66
C ASN A 380 -3.03 4.38 25.45
N TYR A 381 -3.78 3.27 25.35
CA TYR A 381 -3.72 2.40 24.18
C TYR A 381 -4.60 2.94 23.05
N ALA A 382 -4.09 2.85 21.82
CA ALA A 382 -4.83 3.09 20.60
C ALA A 382 -4.66 1.88 19.66
N ILE A 383 -5.77 1.31 19.21
CA ILE A 383 -5.78 0.29 18.16
C ILE A 383 -6.36 0.96 16.91
N ILE A 384 -5.57 1.00 15.85
CA ILE A 384 -5.96 1.59 14.57
C ILE A 384 -5.73 0.58 13.45
N ASP A 385 -6.59 0.58 12.44
CA ASP A 385 -6.44 -0.24 11.25
C ASP A 385 -5.63 0.48 10.16
N TYR A 386 -5.19 -0.27 9.16
CA TYR A 386 -4.38 0.28 8.06
C TYR A 386 -5.11 1.30 7.20
N ASP A 387 -6.42 1.18 7.03
CA ASP A 387 -7.23 2.15 6.30
C ASP A 387 -7.28 3.48 7.06
N THR A 388 -7.48 3.44 8.38
CA THR A 388 -7.42 4.61 9.27
C THR A 388 -6.04 5.27 9.24
N LEU A 389 -4.96 4.49 9.26
CA LEU A 389 -3.59 5.02 9.14
C LEU A 389 -3.39 5.74 7.80
N ASN A 390 -3.87 5.13 6.70
CA ASN A 390 -3.76 5.71 5.36
C ASN A 390 -4.61 6.98 5.19
N ALA A 391 -5.84 6.98 5.69
CA ALA A 391 -6.72 8.15 5.66
C ALA A 391 -6.14 9.30 6.51
N SER A 392 -5.55 8.98 7.66
CA SER A 392 -4.87 9.93 8.53
C SER A 392 -3.68 10.62 7.84
N PHE A 393 -2.91 9.87 7.04
CA PHE A 393 -1.87 10.45 6.18
C PHE A 393 -2.49 11.43 5.19
N LEU A 394 -3.49 10.97 4.43
CA LEU A 394 -4.05 11.74 3.33
C LEU A 394 -4.65 13.07 3.80
N LEU A 395 -5.44 13.05 4.89
CA LEU A 395 -6.07 14.24 5.47
C LEU A 395 -5.04 15.30 5.88
N ARG A 396 -3.92 14.90 6.48
CA ARG A 396 -2.90 15.84 7.01
C ARG A 396 -1.87 16.27 5.98
N ALA A 397 -1.55 15.39 5.03
CA ALA A 397 -0.60 15.67 3.96
C ALA A 397 -1.17 16.64 2.92
N SER A 398 -2.47 16.53 2.60
CA SER A 398 -3.15 17.38 1.61
C SER A 398 -3.59 18.74 2.16
N SER A 399 -3.67 18.92 3.48
CA SER A 399 -4.11 20.17 4.12
C SER A 399 -2.99 21.18 4.40
N ARG A 400 -1.74 20.86 4.02
CA ARG A 400 -0.54 21.70 4.15
C ARG A 400 0.09 21.87 2.79
#